data_AF-A0A2E6NM63-F1
#
_entry.id   AF-A0A2E6NM63-F1
#
_cell.length_a   1.000
_cell.length_b   1.000
_cell.length_c   1.000
_cell.angle_alpha   90.00
_cell.angle_beta   90.00
_cell.angle_gamma   90.00
#
_symmetry.space_group_name_H-M   'P 1'
#
loop_
_entity.id
_entity.type
_entity.pdbx_description
1 polymer ?
#
loop_
_entity_poly.entity_id
_entity_poly.type
_entity_poly.pdbx_seq_one_letter_code
_entity_poly.pdbx_strand_id
1 'polypeptide(L)'
;MYDGTRITKPDNSLVVEALASRDAFLMMTASDRGLDRIDPEEWREEGFHCGQFQHAEETAPARGRFDASLEEVLHLITQHGYGNAYPRIFGDRKGTELAKCLDKARGGHFTRVPRRYPRAAWFTYDDRSCEYGCQTQEYIYWALTSLLGAQEALERCEEISDEWRLCTPEAVKVRDPGIHALLVNPKYKFPRVLPDGAYREKSSGKKRRGS
;
A
#
# COMPACT_ATOMS: atom_id res chain seq x y z
N MET A 1 4.17 5.35 -7.61
CA MET A 1 5.60 5.07 -7.40
C MET A 1 6.26 5.05 -8.78
N TYR A 2 7.36 5.78 -8.93
CA TYR A 2 7.93 6.19 -10.22
C TYR A 2 9.23 5.43 -10.50
N ASP A 3 9.43 4.90 -11.71
CA ASP A 3 10.78 4.62 -12.19
C ASP A 3 11.45 5.94 -12.62
N GLY A 4 12.70 6.15 -12.25
CA GLY A 4 13.40 7.43 -12.33
C GLY A 4 13.72 7.97 -13.73
N THR A 5 12.91 7.72 -14.77
CA THR A 5 13.22 8.15 -16.14
C THR A 5 12.19 9.03 -16.85
N ARG A 6 10.93 9.16 -16.37
CA ARG A 6 9.90 10.00 -17.03
C ARG A 6 8.88 10.63 -16.05
N ILE A 7 9.10 11.88 -15.67
CA ILE A 7 8.26 12.61 -14.69
C ILE A 7 6.93 13.17 -15.27
N THR A 8 6.64 12.99 -16.57
CA THR A 8 5.43 13.60 -17.17
C THR A 8 4.31 12.62 -17.51
N LYS A 9 4.48 11.32 -17.28
CA LYS A 9 3.41 10.33 -17.54
C LYS A 9 3.39 9.29 -16.43
N PRO A 10 2.26 9.08 -15.75
CA PRO A 10 2.15 8.01 -14.77
C PRO A 10 2.27 6.66 -15.47
N ASP A 11 2.88 5.69 -14.79
CA ASP A 11 3.02 4.33 -15.31
C ASP A 11 1.64 3.73 -15.59
N ASN A 12 0.70 3.90 -14.65
CA ASN A 12 -0.68 3.47 -14.78
C ASN A 12 -1.66 4.66 -14.72
N SER A 13 -2.09 5.15 -15.89
CA SER A 13 -3.05 6.25 -15.99
C SER A 13 -4.41 5.92 -15.36
N LEU A 14 -4.88 4.67 -15.43
CA LEU A 14 -6.17 4.29 -14.83
C LEU A 14 -6.15 4.42 -13.30
N VAL A 15 -5.02 4.09 -12.67
CA VAL A 15 -4.84 4.22 -11.23
C VAL A 15 -4.81 5.70 -10.82
N VAL A 16 -4.16 6.56 -11.61
CA VAL A 16 -4.14 8.01 -11.36
C VAL A 16 -5.52 8.64 -11.58
N GLU A 17 -6.21 8.26 -12.65
CA GLU A 17 -7.59 8.70 -12.91
C GLU A 17 -8.53 8.26 -11.78
N ALA A 18 -8.38 7.04 -11.27
CA ALA A 18 -9.16 6.55 -10.14
C ALA A 18 -8.91 7.38 -8.86
N LEU A 19 -7.64 7.65 -8.52
CA LEU A 19 -7.30 8.52 -7.39
C LEU A 19 -7.89 9.93 -7.54
N ALA A 20 -7.71 10.53 -8.72
CA ALA A 20 -8.20 11.89 -9.01
C ALA A 20 -9.73 11.98 -8.99
N SER A 21 -10.44 10.97 -9.53
CA SER A 21 -11.91 10.95 -9.56
C SER A 21 -12.57 10.86 -8.17
N ARG A 22 -11.77 10.59 -7.14
CA ARG A 22 -12.20 10.41 -5.76
C ARG A 22 -11.66 11.48 -4.82
N ASP A 23 -10.97 12.48 -5.39
CA ASP A 23 -10.24 13.50 -4.63
C ASP A 23 -9.36 12.87 -3.54
N ALA A 24 -8.69 11.76 -3.88
CA ALA A 24 -7.92 11.00 -2.91
C ALA A 24 -6.74 11.83 -2.38
N PHE A 25 -6.55 11.81 -1.06
CA PHE A 25 -5.57 12.67 -0.39
C PHE A 25 -4.74 11.90 0.64
N LEU A 26 -3.52 12.37 0.87
CA LEU A 26 -2.68 11.96 1.99
C LEU A 26 -2.65 13.10 2.99
N MET A 27 -3.12 12.85 4.21
CA MET A 27 -3.07 13.84 5.28
C MET A 27 -1.91 13.52 6.21
N MET A 28 -0.97 14.46 6.31
CA MET A 28 0.15 14.34 7.23
C MET A 28 -0.10 15.15 8.50
N THR A 29 0.03 14.50 9.65
CA THR A 29 -0.03 15.18 10.95
C THR A 29 1.28 15.02 11.71
N ALA A 30 1.56 15.96 12.61
CA ALA A 30 2.77 15.92 13.41
C ALA A 30 2.74 14.87 14.52
N SER A 31 1.57 14.31 14.87
CA SER A 31 1.38 13.25 15.88
C SER A 31 -0.08 12.79 15.86
N ASP A 32 -0.40 11.65 16.48
CA ASP A 32 -1.78 11.12 16.64
C ASP A 32 -2.77 12.16 17.16
N ARG A 33 -2.33 13.00 18.11
CA ARG A 33 -3.15 14.07 18.70
C ARG A 33 -3.57 15.16 17.70
N GLY A 34 -2.90 15.23 16.55
CA GLY A 34 -3.29 16.11 15.46
C GLY A 34 -4.58 15.65 14.78
N LEU A 35 -4.79 14.33 14.68
CA LEU A 35 -6.00 13.73 14.12
C LEU A 35 -7.17 13.80 15.08
N ASP A 36 -6.93 13.64 16.38
CA ASP A 36 -7.98 13.76 17.43
C ASP A 36 -8.68 15.13 17.45
N ARG A 37 -8.07 16.15 16.82
CA ARG A 37 -8.61 17.52 16.72
C ARG A 37 -9.51 17.73 15.51
N ILE A 38 -9.59 16.75 14.61
CA ILE A 38 -10.41 16.79 13.42
C ILE A 38 -11.72 16.12 13.76
N ASP A 39 -12.83 16.85 13.64
CA ASP A 39 -14.15 16.25 13.76
C ASP A 39 -14.38 15.32 12.55
N PRO A 40 -14.54 14.00 12.74
CA PRO A 40 -14.66 13.06 11.63
C PRO A 40 -15.96 13.23 10.85
N GLU A 41 -17.01 13.81 11.44
CA GLU A 41 -18.28 14.07 10.76
C GLU A 41 -18.17 15.33 9.90
N GLU A 42 -17.68 16.44 10.45
CA GLU A 42 -17.42 17.68 9.70
C GLU A 42 -16.47 17.42 8.53
N TRP A 43 -15.41 16.66 8.76
CA TRP A 43 -14.45 16.27 7.73
C TRP A 43 -15.08 15.49 6.57
N ARG A 44 -16.03 14.59 6.90
CA ARG A 44 -16.80 13.86 5.89
C ARG A 44 -17.78 14.78 5.17
N GLU A 45 -18.46 15.70 5.86
CA GLU A 45 -19.39 16.64 5.23
C GLU A 45 -18.70 17.57 4.22
N GLU A 46 -17.45 17.95 4.49
CA GLU A 46 -16.59 18.73 3.59
C GLU A 46 -16.05 17.93 2.39
N GLY A 47 -16.44 16.66 2.23
CA GLY A 47 -16.14 15.84 1.06
C GLY A 47 -14.85 15.01 1.15
N PHE A 48 -14.17 15.01 2.30
CA PHE A 48 -12.92 14.27 2.48
C PHE A 48 -13.18 12.78 2.80
N HIS A 49 -13.53 12.01 1.77
CA HIS A 49 -13.96 10.61 1.92
C HIS A 49 -12.89 9.56 1.61
N CYS A 50 -11.79 9.94 0.93
CA CYS A 50 -10.80 9.00 0.38
C CYS A 50 -9.38 9.36 0.82
N GLY A 51 -9.21 9.49 2.13
CA GLY A 51 -7.94 9.86 2.76
C GLY A 51 -7.18 8.67 3.30
N GLN A 52 -5.85 8.77 3.27
CA GLN A 52 -4.98 8.00 4.16
C GLN A 52 -4.26 8.96 5.10
N PHE A 53 -4.07 8.55 6.35
CA PHE A 53 -3.36 9.32 7.36
C PHE A 53 -1.90 8.86 7.44
N GLN A 54 -1.00 9.80 7.65
CA GLN A 54 0.43 9.56 7.79
C GLN A 54 0.94 10.40 8.97
N HIS A 55 1.73 9.80 9.85
CA HIS A 55 2.36 10.51 10.94
C HIS A 55 3.77 11.00 10.55
N ALA A 56 4.18 12.14 11.11
CA ALA A 56 5.50 12.69 10.85
C ALA A 56 6.61 11.73 11.33
N GLU A 57 6.40 11.06 12.48
CA GLU A 57 7.33 10.08 13.04
C GLU A 57 7.47 8.80 12.21
N GLU A 58 6.55 8.54 11.29
CA GLU A 58 6.55 7.41 10.36
C GLU A 58 7.32 7.70 9.07
N THR A 59 7.71 8.96 8.85
CA THR A 59 8.39 9.40 7.63
C THR A 59 9.88 9.52 7.87
N ALA A 60 10.69 8.78 7.12
CA ALA A 60 12.15 8.73 7.25
C ALA A 60 12.61 8.63 8.73
N PRO A 61 12.13 7.63 9.48
CA PRO A 61 12.35 7.59 10.92
C PRO A 61 13.84 7.43 11.23
N ALA A 62 14.30 8.16 12.24
CA ALA A 62 15.69 8.10 12.66
C ALA A 62 16.07 6.70 13.19
N ARG A 63 17.38 6.44 13.25
CA ARG A 63 17.99 5.24 13.88
C ARG A 63 17.70 3.90 13.19
N GLY A 64 17.52 3.91 11.87
CA GLY A 64 17.39 2.68 11.09
C GLY A 64 16.05 1.95 11.27
N ARG A 65 15.04 2.63 11.83
CA ARG A 65 13.66 2.12 11.84
C ARG A 65 13.14 2.01 10.41
N PHE A 66 12.21 1.07 10.20
CA PHE A 66 11.51 0.93 8.94
C PHE A 66 10.66 2.17 8.64
N ASP A 67 10.71 2.67 7.41
CA ASP A 67 9.96 3.85 6.97
C ASP A 67 8.49 3.47 6.69
N ALA A 68 7.63 3.73 7.67
CA ALA A 68 6.20 3.45 7.61
C ALA A 68 5.46 4.33 6.59
N SER A 69 6.08 5.40 6.07
CA SER A 69 5.49 6.15 4.93
C SER A 69 5.27 5.30 3.69
N LEU A 70 6.03 4.20 3.55
CA LEU A 70 5.81 3.25 2.47
C LEU A 70 4.44 2.58 2.58
N GLU A 71 4.00 2.28 3.81
CA GLU A 71 2.73 1.63 4.11
C GLU A 71 1.55 2.53 3.77
N GLU A 72 1.50 3.71 4.36
CA GLU A 72 0.36 4.61 4.20
C GLU A 72 0.23 5.13 2.76
N VAL A 73 1.34 5.49 2.11
CA VAL A 73 1.29 5.89 0.70
C VAL A 73 0.82 4.73 -0.18
N LEU A 74 1.22 3.48 0.14
CA LEU A 74 0.73 2.32 -0.58
C LEU A 74 -0.75 2.07 -0.31
N HIS A 75 -1.23 2.13 0.93
CA HIS A 75 -2.65 1.98 1.27
C HIS A 75 -3.53 2.94 0.49
N LEU A 76 -3.14 4.23 0.40
CA LEU A 76 -3.83 5.21 -0.45
C LEU A 76 -3.91 4.76 -1.91
N ILE A 77 -2.77 4.38 -2.49
CA ILE A 77 -2.65 4.00 -3.91
C ILE A 77 -3.39 2.69 -4.20
N THR A 78 -3.32 1.70 -3.31
CA THR A 78 -3.93 0.39 -3.52
C THR A 78 -5.43 0.43 -3.30
N GLN A 79 -5.90 1.09 -2.24
CA GLN A 79 -7.33 1.18 -1.92
C GLN A 79 -8.05 2.10 -2.90
N HIS A 80 -7.58 3.34 -3.04
CA HIS A 80 -8.29 4.36 -3.81
C HIS A 80 -7.88 4.37 -5.29
N GLY A 81 -6.69 3.90 -5.63
CA GLY A 81 -6.24 3.74 -7.01
C GLY A 81 -6.57 2.38 -7.60
N TYR A 82 -5.80 1.34 -7.26
CA TYR A 82 -5.92 0.00 -7.86
C TYR A 82 -7.30 -0.65 -7.63
N GLY A 83 -7.85 -0.53 -6.42
CA GLY A 83 -9.16 -1.07 -6.06
C GLY A 83 -10.30 -0.49 -6.91
N ASN A 84 -10.16 0.74 -7.40
CA ASN A 84 -11.16 1.41 -8.24
C ASN A 84 -10.86 1.30 -9.74
N ALA A 85 -9.58 1.28 -10.13
CA ALA A 85 -9.16 1.07 -11.52
C ALA A 85 -9.43 -0.37 -12.00
N TYR A 86 -9.32 -1.36 -11.10
CA TYR A 86 -9.53 -2.77 -11.40
C TYR A 86 -10.37 -3.46 -10.31
N PRO A 87 -11.66 -3.11 -10.16
CA PRO A 87 -12.47 -3.52 -9.01
C PRO A 87 -12.72 -5.02 -8.90
N ARG A 88 -12.64 -5.76 -10.02
CA ARG A 88 -12.75 -7.24 -10.00
C ARG A 88 -11.44 -7.94 -9.60
N ILE A 89 -10.31 -7.21 -9.63
CA ILE A 89 -8.98 -7.78 -9.40
C ILE A 89 -8.48 -7.33 -8.02
N PHE A 90 -8.36 -6.02 -7.80
CA PHE A 90 -7.79 -5.43 -6.58
C PHE A 90 -8.83 -4.80 -5.64
N GLY A 91 -10.12 -4.93 -5.97
CA GLY A 91 -11.17 -4.52 -5.06
C GLY A 91 -11.14 -5.32 -3.76
N ASP A 92 -11.60 -4.70 -2.69
CA ASP A 92 -11.55 -5.16 -1.31
C ASP A 92 -12.77 -6.00 -0.90
N ARG A 93 -13.54 -6.48 -1.88
CA ARG A 93 -14.76 -7.28 -1.66
C ARG A 93 -14.50 -8.75 -1.92
N LYS A 94 -15.24 -9.60 -1.21
CA LYS A 94 -15.23 -11.04 -1.45
C LYS A 94 -15.43 -11.36 -2.94
N GLY A 95 -14.59 -12.26 -3.47
CA GLY A 95 -14.70 -12.77 -4.84
C GLY A 95 -13.80 -12.07 -5.86
N THR A 96 -13.14 -10.96 -5.50
CA THR A 96 -12.05 -10.41 -6.32
C THR A 96 -10.84 -11.35 -6.30
N GLU A 97 -9.93 -11.21 -7.28
CA GLU A 97 -8.73 -12.04 -7.32
C GLU A 97 -7.81 -11.80 -6.11
N LEU A 98 -7.69 -10.55 -5.65
CA LEU A 98 -6.95 -10.20 -4.44
C LEU A 98 -7.58 -10.85 -3.19
N ALA A 99 -8.91 -10.75 -3.04
CA ALA A 99 -9.64 -11.37 -1.93
C ALA A 99 -9.45 -12.89 -1.86
N LYS A 100 -9.41 -13.57 -3.01
CA LYS A 100 -9.13 -15.02 -3.05
C LYS A 100 -7.72 -15.35 -2.55
N CYS A 101 -6.73 -14.52 -2.90
CA CYS A 101 -5.36 -14.69 -2.44
C CYS A 101 -5.28 -14.45 -0.92
N LEU A 102 -5.90 -13.37 -0.42
CA LEU A 102 -6.01 -13.05 1.00
C LEU A 102 -6.63 -14.19 1.82
N ASP A 103 -7.76 -14.74 1.35
CA ASP A 103 -8.45 -15.82 2.06
C ASP A 103 -7.57 -17.08 2.11
N LYS A 104 -6.80 -17.36 1.06
CA LYS A 104 -5.82 -18.45 1.05
C LYS A 104 -4.69 -18.19 2.04
N ALA A 105 -4.18 -16.95 2.10
CA ALA A 105 -3.07 -16.55 2.97
C ALA A 105 -3.39 -16.69 4.46
N ARG A 106 -4.64 -16.44 4.82
CA ARG A 106 -5.17 -16.58 6.19
C ARG A 106 -5.71 -17.97 6.49
N GLY A 107 -5.78 -18.86 5.50
CA GLY A 107 -6.35 -20.20 5.63
C GLY A 107 -7.88 -20.23 5.78
N GLY A 108 -8.57 -19.18 5.35
CA GLY A 108 -10.03 -19.05 5.43
C GLY A 108 -10.52 -17.63 5.14
N HIS A 109 -11.83 -17.49 4.98
CA HIS A 109 -12.49 -16.20 4.81
C HIS A 109 -12.89 -15.63 6.17
N PHE A 110 -12.27 -14.50 6.57
CA PHE A 110 -12.59 -13.82 7.83
C PHE A 110 -12.93 -12.35 7.55
N THR A 111 -14.19 -11.98 7.75
CA THR A 111 -14.66 -10.59 7.58
C THR A 111 -14.14 -9.65 8.67
N ARG A 112 -13.77 -10.21 9.82
CA ARG A 112 -13.12 -9.53 10.95
C ARG A 112 -11.94 -10.38 11.43
N VAL A 113 -10.97 -9.75 12.07
CA VAL A 113 -9.81 -10.47 12.64
C VAL A 113 -10.29 -11.56 13.61
N PRO A 114 -10.01 -12.86 13.35
CA PRO A 114 -10.44 -13.99 14.18
C PRO A 114 -9.57 -14.14 15.42
N ARG A 115 -10.09 -14.77 16.47
CA ARG A 115 -9.31 -14.98 17.72
C ARG A 115 -8.00 -15.74 17.48
N ARG A 116 -8.01 -16.67 16.53
CA ARG A 116 -6.86 -17.47 16.12
C ARG A 116 -6.95 -17.76 14.63
N TYR A 117 -5.82 -17.65 13.95
CA TYR A 117 -5.67 -18.13 12.57
C TYR A 117 -5.23 -19.60 12.55
N PRO A 118 -5.52 -20.33 11.45
CA PRO A 118 -4.90 -21.63 11.19
C PRO A 118 -3.37 -21.54 11.23
N ARG A 119 -2.70 -22.55 11.79
CA ARG A 119 -1.21 -22.59 11.90
C ARG A 119 -0.50 -22.40 10.55
N ALA A 120 -1.12 -22.86 9.46
CA ALA A 120 -0.58 -22.80 8.11
C ALA A 120 -0.71 -21.43 7.44
N ALA A 121 -1.42 -20.47 8.06
CA ALA A 121 -1.52 -19.10 7.59
C ALA A 121 -0.13 -18.44 7.54
N TRP A 122 0.09 -17.62 6.52
CA TRP A 122 1.30 -16.80 6.38
C TRP A 122 1.02 -15.31 6.43
N PHE A 123 -0.26 -14.95 6.44
CA PHE A 123 -0.73 -13.64 6.83
C PHE A 123 -1.66 -13.79 8.03
N THR A 124 -1.36 -13.08 9.10
CA THR A 124 -2.22 -12.88 10.27
C THR A 124 -2.18 -11.40 10.64
N TYR A 125 -3.15 -10.97 11.43
CA TYR A 125 -3.28 -9.58 11.84
C TYR A 125 -3.90 -9.57 13.22
N ASP A 126 -3.53 -8.64 14.09
CA ASP A 126 -4.00 -8.63 15.48
C ASP A 126 -4.98 -7.49 15.81
N ASP A 127 -5.00 -6.41 15.00
CA ASP A 127 -5.92 -5.30 15.18
C ASP A 127 -7.37 -5.73 14.97
N ARG A 128 -8.12 -5.75 16.07
CA ARG A 128 -9.53 -6.15 16.13
C ARG A 128 -10.48 -5.11 15.53
N SER A 129 -10.02 -3.88 15.33
CA SER A 129 -10.79 -2.82 14.68
C SER A 129 -10.90 -3.04 13.17
N CYS A 130 -9.92 -3.75 12.59
CA CYS A 130 -9.79 -3.97 11.17
C CYS A 130 -10.84 -4.96 10.61
N GLU A 131 -11.60 -4.49 9.62
CA GLU A 131 -12.52 -5.32 8.83
C GLU A 131 -11.84 -5.88 7.57
N TYR A 132 -12.60 -6.59 6.73
CA TYR A 132 -12.06 -7.29 5.55
C TYR A 132 -11.30 -6.37 4.59
N GLY A 133 -11.81 -5.14 4.39
CA GLY A 133 -11.20 -4.19 3.45
C GLY A 133 -9.83 -3.73 3.92
N CYS A 134 -9.72 -3.37 5.20
CA CYS A 134 -8.45 -3.04 5.86
C CYS A 134 -7.46 -4.22 5.75
N GLN A 135 -7.85 -5.44 6.11
CA GLN A 135 -6.99 -6.64 5.98
C GLN A 135 -6.55 -6.91 4.53
N THR A 136 -7.34 -6.48 3.54
CA THR A 136 -6.97 -6.60 2.13
C THR A 136 -5.88 -5.61 1.73
N GLN A 137 -5.88 -4.40 2.31
CA GLN A 137 -4.84 -3.40 2.08
C GLN A 137 -3.51 -3.80 2.73
N GLU A 138 -3.59 -4.26 3.98
CA GLU A 138 -2.43 -4.83 4.69
C GLU A 138 -1.77 -5.94 3.89
N TYR A 139 -2.58 -6.89 3.40
CA TYR A 139 -2.07 -8.02 2.64
C TYR A 139 -1.37 -7.63 1.33
N ILE A 140 -1.91 -6.67 0.57
CA ILE A 140 -1.25 -6.20 -0.66
C ILE A 140 0.01 -5.40 -0.35
N TYR A 141 0.03 -4.61 0.74
CA TYR A 141 1.21 -3.93 1.24
C TYR A 141 2.32 -4.91 1.60
N TRP A 142 2.02 -5.91 2.45
CA TRP A 142 2.99 -6.92 2.87
C TRP A 142 3.57 -7.68 1.68
N ALA A 143 2.71 -8.11 0.76
CA ALA A 143 3.14 -8.86 -0.42
C ALA A 143 3.99 -8.02 -1.38
N LEU A 144 3.59 -6.76 -1.65
CA LEU A 144 4.33 -5.90 -2.57
C LEU A 144 5.68 -5.47 -1.99
N THR A 145 5.72 -5.04 -0.74
CA THR A 145 6.96 -4.58 -0.12
C THR A 145 7.96 -5.71 0.06
N SER A 146 7.50 -6.92 0.38
CA SER A 146 8.37 -8.12 0.40
C SER A 146 8.87 -8.49 -0.99
N LEU A 147 8.03 -8.37 -2.03
CA LEU A 147 8.43 -8.62 -3.42
C LEU A 147 9.47 -7.61 -3.94
N LEU A 148 9.45 -6.39 -3.41
CA LEU A 148 10.39 -5.33 -3.72
C LEU A 148 11.66 -5.36 -2.86
N GLY A 149 11.74 -6.29 -1.91
CA GLY A 149 12.89 -6.48 -1.04
C GLY A 149 12.94 -5.58 0.20
N ALA A 150 11.88 -4.81 0.49
CA ALA A 150 11.85 -3.90 1.63
C ALA A 150 11.90 -4.63 2.98
N GLN A 151 11.39 -5.86 3.02
CA GLN A 151 11.25 -6.65 4.25
C GLN A 151 12.38 -7.69 4.42
N GLU A 152 13.36 -7.75 3.50
CA GLU A 152 14.35 -8.85 3.43
C GLU A 152 15.40 -8.85 4.56
N ALA A 153 15.63 -7.69 5.21
CA ALA A 153 16.59 -7.61 6.29
C ALA A 153 16.20 -8.58 7.44
N LEU A 154 17.18 -9.34 7.96
CA LEU A 154 16.91 -10.39 8.95
C LEU A 154 16.10 -9.89 10.15
N GLU A 155 16.53 -8.77 10.74
CA GLU A 155 15.86 -8.15 11.89
C GLU A 155 14.42 -7.76 11.56
N ARG A 156 14.17 -7.23 10.35
CA ARG A 156 12.83 -6.87 9.90
C ARG A 156 11.97 -8.10 9.66
N CYS A 157 12.53 -9.13 9.06
CA CYS A 157 11.83 -10.39 8.82
C CYS A 157 11.41 -11.06 10.14
N GLU A 158 12.25 -10.99 11.17
CA GLU A 158 11.92 -11.45 12.53
C GLU A 158 10.82 -10.59 13.16
N GLU A 159 10.94 -9.26 13.10
CA GLU A 159 9.99 -8.30 13.65
C GLU A 159 8.56 -8.53 13.13
N ILE A 160 8.40 -8.78 11.83
CA ILE A 160 7.08 -8.91 11.20
C ILE A 160 6.54 -10.35 11.22
N SER A 161 7.31 -11.33 11.69
CA SER A 161 7.05 -12.76 11.45
C SER A 161 5.74 -13.29 12.06
N ASP A 162 5.22 -12.62 13.09
CA ASP A 162 3.93 -12.95 13.70
C ASP A 162 2.76 -12.61 12.77
N GLU A 163 2.86 -11.50 12.03
CA GLU A 163 1.85 -11.06 11.07
C GLU A 163 2.11 -11.57 9.65
N TRP A 164 3.33 -11.42 9.14
CA TRP A 164 3.69 -11.76 7.77
C TRP A 164 4.94 -12.64 7.70
N ARG A 165 4.79 -13.85 7.14
CA ARG A 165 5.88 -14.85 7.11
C ARG A 165 6.71 -14.86 5.81
N LEU A 166 6.35 -14.05 4.82
CA LEU A 166 6.95 -14.10 3.48
C LEU A 166 7.78 -12.86 3.17
N CYS A 167 8.76 -12.56 4.02
CA CYS A 167 9.54 -11.31 3.99
C CYS A 167 10.48 -11.15 2.77
N THR A 168 10.61 -12.16 1.89
CA THR A 168 11.48 -12.13 0.70
C THR A 168 10.72 -12.34 -0.60
N PRO A 169 11.23 -11.84 -1.75
CA PRO A 169 10.61 -12.05 -3.06
C PRO A 169 10.39 -13.52 -3.39
N GLU A 170 11.37 -14.37 -3.07
CA GLU A 170 11.29 -15.80 -3.33
C GLU A 170 10.25 -16.47 -2.40
N ALA A 171 10.15 -16.05 -1.13
CA ALA A 171 9.12 -16.57 -0.22
C ALA A 171 7.70 -16.24 -0.73
N VAL A 172 7.47 -15.01 -1.20
CA VAL A 172 6.19 -14.62 -1.81
C VAL A 172 5.90 -15.47 -3.05
N LYS A 173 6.86 -15.57 -3.97
CA LYS A 173 6.70 -16.33 -5.22
C LYS A 173 6.38 -17.81 -4.99
N VAL A 174 7.05 -18.44 -4.04
CA VAL A 174 6.90 -19.88 -3.75
C VAL A 174 5.64 -20.17 -2.96
N ARG A 175 5.38 -19.41 -1.89
CA ARG A 175 4.28 -19.72 -0.97
C ARG A 175 2.95 -19.11 -1.39
N ASP A 176 2.99 -17.95 -2.05
CA ASP A 176 1.82 -17.21 -2.50
C ASP A 176 1.89 -16.87 -4.00
N PRO A 177 1.89 -17.89 -4.89
CA PRO A 177 2.00 -17.68 -6.33
C PRO A 177 0.83 -16.87 -6.92
N GLY A 178 -0.32 -16.81 -6.22
CA GLY A 178 -1.49 -16.05 -6.63
C GLY A 178 -1.24 -14.55 -6.55
N ILE A 179 -0.85 -14.04 -5.37
CA ILE A 179 -0.53 -12.61 -5.23
C ILE A 179 0.70 -12.23 -6.04
N HIS A 180 1.71 -13.10 -6.09
CA HIS A 180 2.87 -12.89 -6.96
C HIS A 180 2.44 -12.66 -8.40
N ALA A 181 1.60 -13.54 -8.97
CA ALA A 181 1.11 -13.42 -10.34
C ALA A 181 0.33 -12.12 -10.58
N LEU A 182 -0.43 -11.63 -9.60
CA LEU A 182 -1.14 -10.35 -9.69
C LEU A 182 -0.16 -9.17 -9.70
N LEU A 183 0.78 -9.14 -8.77
CA LEU A 183 1.72 -8.03 -8.58
C LEU A 183 2.78 -7.96 -9.68
N VAL A 184 3.20 -9.10 -10.25
CA VAL A 184 4.15 -9.11 -11.37
C VAL A 184 3.50 -8.96 -12.74
N ASN A 185 2.17 -8.91 -12.83
CA ASN A 185 1.51 -8.81 -14.13
C ASN A 185 1.79 -7.45 -14.79
N PRO A 186 2.44 -7.41 -15.97
CA PRO A 186 2.77 -6.15 -16.64
C PRO A 186 1.54 -5.33 -17.03
N LYS A 187 0.34 -5.94 -17.09
CA LYS A 187 -0.93 -5.25 -17.34
C LYS A 187 -1.23 -4.19 -16.28
N TYR A 188 -0.94 -4.47 -15.01
CA TYR A 188 -1.32 -3.61 -13.90
C TYR A 188 -0.23 -2.61 -13.52
N LYS A 189 1.01 -2.84 -13.98
CA LYS A 189 2.13 -1.89 -13.82
C LYS A 189 2.35 -1.50 -12.35
N PHE A 190 2.34 -2.50 -11.47
CA PHE A 190 2.80 -2.30 -10.10
C PHE A 190 4.26 -1.81 -10.08
N PRO A 191 4.64 -1.08 -9.03
CA PRO A 191 6.01 -0.61 -8.85
C PRO A 191 6.99 -1.78 -8.89
N ARG A 192 8.18 -1.53 -9.43
CA ARG A 192 9.27 -2.52 -9.55
C ARG A 192 10.51 -2.18 -8.74
N VAL A 193 10.55 -0.97 -8.19
CA VAL A 193 11.67 -0.43 -7.45
C VAL A 193 11.09 0.30 -6.24
N LEU A 194 11.78 0.20 -5.10
CA LEU A 194 11.45 0.97 -3.92
C LEU A 194 11.73 2.46 -4.14
N PRO A 195 10.96 3.35 -3.51
CA PRO A 195 11.35 4.75 -3.36
C PRO A 195 12.76 4.86 -2.76
N ASP A 196 13.61 5.70 -3.32
CA ASP A 196 14.99 5.95 -2.85
C ASP A 196 15.21 7.39 -2.38
N GLY A 197 14.17 8.23 -2.41
CA GLY A 197 14.22 9.65 -2.06
C GLY A 197 14.95 10.53 -3.07
N ALA A 198 15.51 9.98 -4.15
CA ALA A 198 16.35 10.69 -5.11
C ALA A 198 15.55 11.12 -6.35
N TYR A 199 14.70 12.13 -6.19
CA TYR A 199 13.86 12.64 -7.28
C TYR A 199 14.52 13.84 -7.99
N ARG A 200 14.70 13.75 -9.32
CA ARG A 200 15.25 14.86 -10.12
C ARG A 200 14.15 15.60 -10.87
N GLU A 201 13.85 16.84 -10.53
CA GLU A 201 13.02 17.67 -11.41
C GLU A 201 13.75 17.91 -12.74
N LYS A 202 13.07 17.70 -13.88
CA LYS A 202 13.55 18.25 -15.15
C LYS A 202 13.25 19.74 -15.14
N SER A 203 14.27 20.57 -15.01
CA SER A 203 14.15 22.00 -15.26
C SER A 203 13.58 22.21 -16.67
N SER A 204 12.37 22.75 -16.75
CA SER A 204 11.83 23.23 -18.01
C SER A 204 12.67 24.43 -18.43
N GLY A 205 13.58 24.24 -19.39
CA GLY A 205 14.39 25.31 -19.93
C GLY A 205 13.52 26.44 -20.46
N LYS A 206 13.37 27.52 -19.68
CA LYS A 206 12.83 28.80 -20.16
C LYS A 206 13.77 29.27 -21.26
N LYS A 207 13.40 29.06 -22.54
CA LYS A 207 14.00 29.81 -23.65
C LYS A 207 13.73 31.29 -23.39
N ARG A 208 14.73 32.02 -22.91
CA ARG A 208 14.72 33.49 -22.93
C ARG A 208 14.60 33.88 -24.40
N ARG A 209 13.45 34.40 -24.80
CA ARG A 209 13.33 35.17 -26.05
C ARG A 209 14.14 36.45 -25.84
N GLY A 210 15.30 36.51 -26.47
CA GLY A 210 16.09 37.74 -26.58
C GLY A 210 15.38 38.72 -27.50
N SER A 211 15.42 39.99 -27.09
CA SER A 211 14.91 41.18 -27.77
C SER A 211 15.51 41.41 -29.14
#